data_AF-A7LGJ4-F1
#
_entry.id   AF-A7LGJ4-F1
#
_cell.length_a   1.000
_cell.length_b   1.000
_cell.length_c   1.000
_cell.angle_alpha   90.00
_cell.angle_beta   90.00
_cell.angle_gamma   90.00
#
_symmetry.space_group_name_H-M   'P 1'
#
loop_
_entity.id
_entity.type
_entity.pdbx_description
1 polymer ?
#
loop_
_entity_poly.entity_id
_entity_poly.type
_entity_poly.pdbx_seq_one_letter_code
_entity_poly.pdbx_strand_id
1 'polypeptide(L)'
;SVLKKLRGTADVTRDLQEMKEESRQMMREKKVTILELFRSAAYRQPILIAVVLQLSQQLSGINAVFYYSTSIFEKAGVQQPVYATIGSGIVNTAFTVVSLFVVERAGRRTLHLIGLAGMAGCAVLMTIALALLEQLPWMSYLSIVAIFGFVAF
;
A
#
# COMPACT_ATOMS: atom_id res chain seq x y z
N SER A 1 23.50 26.79 9.58
CA SER A 1 23.27 25.46 8.95
C SER A 1 21.79 25.18 8.78
N VAL A 2 21.40 24.67 7.61
CA VAL A 2 20.02 24.27 7.27
C VAL A 2 19.42 23.32 8.32
N LEU A 3 20.23 22.44 8.93
CA LEU A 3 19.83 21.55 10.03
C LEU A 3 19.25 22.27 11.26
N LYS A 4 19.83 23.41 11.68
CA LYS A 4 19.30 24.18 12.83
C LYS A 4 17.93 24.79 12.51
N LYS A 5 17.70 25.13 11.23
CA LYS A 5 16.43 25.67 10.72
C LYS A 5 15.36 24.59 10.55
N LEU A 6 15.75 23.37 10.17
CA LEU A 6 14.86 22.19 10.03
C LEU A 6 14.44 21.59 11.38
N ARG A 7 15.36 21.52 12.34
CA ARG A 7 15.10 20.93 13.66
C ARG A 7 14.51 21.92 14.67
N GLY A 8 14.57 23.22 14.39
CA GLY A 8 14.10 24.26 15.31
C GLY A 8 14.91 24.38 16.60
N THR A 9 16.08 23.72 16.70
CA THR A 9 16.97 23.76 17.86
C THR A 9 18.39 24.18 17.46
N ALA A 10 19.08 24.86 18.39
CA ALA A 10 20.46 25.29 18.20
C ALA A 10 21.46 24.13 18.35
N ASP A 11 21.09 23.09 19.11
CA ASP A 11 21.90 21.89 19.31
C ASP A 11 21.47 20.79 18.33
N VAL A 12 22.27 20.66 17.27
CA VAL A 12 22.14 19.62 16.24
C VAL A 12 23.40 18.76 16.20
N THR A 13 24.20 18.78 17.26
CA THR A 13 25.54 18.19 17.28
C THR A 13 25.47 16.68 17.11
N ARG A 14 24.47 16.05 17.74
CA ARG A 14 24.21 14.61 17.64
C ARG A 14 23.87 14.19 16.21
N ASP A 15 22.84 14.80 15.61
CA ASP A 15 22.43 14.53 14.22
C ASP A 15 23.59 14.80 13.24
N LEU A 16 24.36 15.86 13.47
CA LEU A 16 25.51 16.20 12.63
C LEU A 16 26.64 15.15 12.76
N GLN A 17 26.85 14.59 13.95
CA GLN A 17 27.82 13.51 14.18
C GLN A 17 27.34 12.21 13.53
N GLU A 18 26.07 11.85 13.69
CA GLU A 18 25.44 10.67 13.10
C GLU A 18 25.53 10.71 11.57
N MET A 19 25.15 11.83 10.94
CA MET A 19 25.29 12.03 9.49
C MET A 19 26.75 11.94 9.01
N LYS A 20 27.72 12.41 9.81
CA LYS A 20 29.16 12.31 9.48
C LYS A 20 29.69 10.89 9.64
N GLU A 21 29.12 10.09 10.52
CA GLU A 21 29.47 8.67 10.70
C GLU A 21 28.91 7.83 9.57
N GLU A 22 27.63 8.00 9.23
CA GLU A 22 26.99 7.37 8.07
C GLU A 22 27.71 7.73 6.75
N SER A 23 28.06 9.00 6.57
CA SER A 23 28.82 9.44 5.40
C SER A 23 30.21 8.78 5.33
N ARG A 24 30.89 8.62 6.47
CA ARG A 24 32.19 7.93 6.54
C ARG A 24 32.06 6.43 6.27
N GLN A 25 30.98 5.79 6.72
CA GLN A 25 30.68 4.39 6.40
C GLN A 25 30.38 4.23 4.90
N MET A 26 29.52 5.07 4.32
CA MET A 26 29.22 5.05 2.88
C MET A 26 30.44 5.35 2.00
N MET A 27 31.38 6.18 2.46
CA MET A 27 32.63 6.43 1.73
C MET A 27 33.61 5.25 1.80
N ARG A 28 33.49 4.39 2.82
CA ARG A 28 34.29 3.17 2.97
C ARG A 28 33.69 2.01 2.19
N GLU A 29 32.38 1.98 2.02
CA GLU A 29 31.69 0.97 1.23
C GLU A 29 31.69 1.34 -0.26
N LYS A 30 32.03 0.37 -1.11
CA LYS A 30 31.96 0.55 -2.57
C LYS A 30 30.48 0.73 -2.94
N LYS A 31 30.16 1.71 -3.80
CA LYS A 31 28.80 1.87 -4.34
C LYS A 31 28.35 0.54 -4.95
N VAL A 32 27.31 -0.05 -4.38
CA VAL A 32 26.80 -1.35 -4.81
C VAL A 32 26.07 -1.19 -6.15
N THR A 33 26.45 -2.00 -7.12
CA THR A 33 25.79 -2.03 -8.44
C THR A 33 24.52 -2.89 -8.38
N ILE A 34 23.53 -2.65 -9.27
CA ILE A 34 22.31 -3.48 -9.37
C ILE A 34 22.65 -4.98 -9.47
N LEU A 35 23.65 -5.35 -10.27
CA LEU A 35 24.12 -6.73 -10.41
C LEU A 35 24.72 -7.30 -9.11
N GLU A 36 25.34 -6.47 -8.29
CA GLU A 36 25.95 -6.89 -7.02
C GLU A 36 24.90 -7.15 -5.93
N LEU A 37 23.77 -6.43 -5.97
CA LEU A 37 22.63 -6.69 -5.07
C LEU A 37 22.08 -8.12 -5.24
N PHE A 38 22.04 -8.65 -6.47
CA PHE A 38 21.56 -10.01 -6.73
C PHE A 38 22.64 -11.10 -6.53
N ARG A 39 23.92 -10.75 -6.64
CA ARG A 39 25.05 -11.69 -6.52
C ARG A 39 25.54 -11.85 -5.07
N SER A 40 25.50 -10.80 -4.26
CA SER A 40 25.99 -10.82 -2.89
C SER A 40 25.05 -11.54 -1.94
N ALA A 41 25.56 -12.53 -1.19
CA ALA A 41 24.77 -13.26 -0.19
C ALA A 41 24.17 -12.34 0.88
N ALA A 42 24.83 -11.22 1.21
CA ALA A 42 24.36 -10.24 2.18
C ALA A 42 23.12 -9.46 1.72
N TYR A 43 22.96 -9.27 0.40
CA TYR A 43 21.88 -8.46 -0.17
C TYR A 43 20.72 -9.27 -0.77
N ARG A 44 20.95 -10.57 -1.01
CA ARG A 44 19.96 -11.48 -1.62
C ARG A 44 18.65 -11.60 -0.83
N GLN A 45 18.72 -11.70 0.51
CA GLN A 45 17.51 -11.76 1.33
C GLN A 45 16.73 -10.43 1.34
N PRO A 46 17.36 -9.27 1.63
CA PRO A 46 16.68 -7.98 1.55
C PRO A 46 16.06 -7.69 0.18
N ILE A 47 16.77 -7.97 -0.92
CA ILE A 47 16.23 -7.70 -2.27
C ILE A 47 15.08 -8.62 -2.61
N LEU A 48 15.13 -9.89 -2.21
CA LEU A 48 14.03 -10.83 -2.40
C LEU A 48 12.76 -10.33 -1.68
N ILE A 49 12.90 -9.90 -0.42
CA ILE A 49 11.78 -9.33 0.35
C ILE A 49 11.23 -8.09 -0.35
N ALA A 50 12.08 -7.17 -0.79
CA ALA A 50 11.66 -5.95 -1.49
C ALA A 50 10.88 -6.27 -2.78
N VAL A 51 11.38 -7.21 -3.59
CA VAL A 51 10.74 -7.65 -4.83
C VAL A 51 9.39 -8.32 -4.52
N VAL A 52 9.33 -9.24 -3.57
CA VAL A 52 8.09 -9.94 -3.20
C VAL A 52 7.05 -8.96 -2.64
N LEU A 53 7.46 -7.99 -1.82
CA LEU A 53 6.57 -6.95 -1.32
C LEU A 53 5.98 -6.12 -2.47
N GLN A 54 6.82 -5.69 -3.42
CA GLN A 54 6.35 -4.91 -4.57
C GLN A 54 5.41 -5.73 -5.47
N LEU A 55 5.72 -7.01 -5.69
CA LEU A 55 4.84 -7.91 -6.42
C LEU A 55 3.52 -8.13 -5.69
N SER A 56 3.53 -8.33 -4.37
CA SER A 56 2.31 -8.50 -3.58
C SER A 56 1.37 -7.29 -3.68
N GLN A 57 1.94 -6.08 -3.77
CA GLN A 57 1.16 -4.86 -3.96
C GLN A 57 0.50 -4.82 -5.34
N GLN A 58 1.23 -5.12 -6.41
CA GLN A 58 0.70 -5.06 -7.78
C GLN A 58 -0.27 -6.21 -8.08
N LEU A 59 0.09 -7.43 -7.65
CA LEU A 59 -0.68 -8.65 -7.87
C LEU A 59 -1.89 -8.75 -6.94
N SER A 60 -2.03 -7.87 -5.95
CA SER A 60 -3.26 -7.75 -5.16
C SER A 60 -4.49 -7.50 -6.04
N GLY A 61 -4.30 -6.84 -7.20
CA GLY A 61 -5.39 -6.45 -8.10
C GLY A 61 -5.91 -5.03 -7.86
N ILE A 62 -5.29 -4.25 -6.97
CA ILE A 62 -5.73 -2.88 -6.67
C ILE A 62 -5.81 -1.97 -7.89
N ASN A 63 -4.84 -2.08 -8.82
CA ASN A 63 -4.90 -1.32 -10.08
C ASN A 63 -6.08 -1.75 -10.95
N ALA A 64 -6.37 -3.05 -11.03
CA ALA A 64 -7.53 -3.54 -11.78
C ALA A 64 -8.84 -3.01 -11.17
N VAL A 65 -8.94 -2.98 -9.83
CA VAL A 65 -10.09 -2.37 -9.14
C VAL A 65 -10.18 -0.88 -9.48
N PHE A 66 -9.11 -0.09 -9.42
CA PHE A 66 -9.16 1.32 -9.78
C PHE A 66 -9.55 1.55 -11.25
N TYR A 67 -8.98 0.79 -12.19
CA TYR A 67 -9.28 0.93 -13.62
C TYR A 67 -10.69 0.50 -13.99
N TYR A 68 -11.19 -0.60 -13.40
CA TYR A 68 -12.47 -1.18 -13.76
C TYR A 68 -13.60 -0.87 -12.78
N SER A 69 -13.33 -0.17 -11.68
CA SER A 69 -14.31 0.20 -10.63
C SER A 69 -15.60 0.76 -11.21
N THR A 70 -15.51 1.75 -12.11
CA THR A 70 -16.67 2.37 -12.75
C THR A 70 -17.51 1.35 -13.51
N SER A 71 -16.89 0.44 -14.27
CA SER A 71 -17.61 -0.62 -15.00
C SER A 71 -18.19 -1.67 -14.05
N ILE A 72 -17.50 -1.99 -12.95
CA ILE A 72 -18.02 -2.92 -11.94
C ILE A 72 -19.23 -2.32 -11.22
N PHE A 73 -19.17 -1.04 -10.84
CA PHE A 73 -20.29 -0.32 -10.24
C PHE A 73 -21.48 -0.19 -11.20
N GLU A 74 -21.22 0.05 -12.49
CA GLU A 74 -22.25 0.04 -13.52
C GLU A 74 -22.95 -1.31 -13.62
N LYS A 75 -22.17 -2.41 -13.69
CA LYS A 75 -22.71 -3.79 -13.68
C LYS A 75 -23.48 -4.10 -12.39
N ALA A 76 -23.09 -3.49 -11.28
CA ALA A 76 -23.80 -3.59 -10.01
C ALA A 76 -25.09 -2.75 -9.94
N GLY A 77 -25.47 -2.03 -11.00
CA GLY A 77 -26.70 -1.25 -11.05
C GLY A 77 -26.59 0.13 -10.37
N VAL A 78 -25.38 0.62 -10.12
CA VAL A 78 -25.18 1.98 -9.60
C VAL A 78 -25.54 3.00 -10.69
N GLN A 79 -26.51 3.87 -10.41
CA GLN A 79 -26.98 4.86 -11.40
C GLN A 79 -25.90 5.87 -11.81
N GLN A 80 -24.98 6.21 -10.91
CA GLN A 80 -23.87 7.12 -11.19
C GLN A 80 -22.52 6.51 -10.75
N PRO A 81 -21.99 5.55 -11.52
CA PRO A 81 -20.80 4.77 -11.16
C PRO A 81 -19.56 5.62 -10.90
N VAL A 82 -19.44 6.76 -11.60
CA VAL A 82 -18.30 7.69 -11.46
C VAL A 82 -18.19 8.26 -10.05
N TYR A 83 -19.32 8.62 -9.40
CA TYR A 83 -19.29 9.12 -8.03
C TYR A 83 -18.92 8.03 -7.02
N ALA A 84 -19.30 6.78 -7.28
CA ALA A 84 -18.87 5.65 -6.46
C ALA A 84 -17.34 5.43 -6.57
N THR A 85 -16.78 5.55 -7.77
CA THR A 85 -15.32 5.52 -8.00
C THR A 85 -14.59 6.69 -7.32
N ILE A 86 -15.15 7.90 -7.36
CA ILE A 86 -14.59 9.03 -6.60
C ILE A 86 -14.65 8.74 -5.10
N GLY A 87 -15.75 8.17 -4.62
CA GLY A 87 -15.92 7.73 -3.24
C GLY A 87 -14.85 6.72 -2.81
N SER A 88 -14.53 5.73 -3.64
CA SER A 88 -13.48 4.76 -3.32
C SER A 88 -12.10 5.43 -3.23
N GLY A 89 -11.82 6.43 -4.07
CA GLY A 89 -10.62 7.27 -3.96
C GLY A 89 -10.54 8.06 -2.64
N ILE A 90 -11.66 8.57 -2.15
CA ILE A 90 -11.74 9.23 -0.83
C ILE A 90 -11.45 8.23 0.29
N VAL A 91 -12.05 7.03 0.22
CA VAL A 91 -11.80 5.97 1.21
C VAL A 91 -10.34 5.53 1.21
N ASN A 92 -9.73 5.32 0.04
CA ASN A 92 -8.31 5.02 -0.09
C ASN A 92 -7.44 6.08 0.61
N THR A 93 -7.74 7.36 0.37
CA THR A 93 -6.99 8.48 0.95
C THR A 93 -7.14 8.52 2.46
N ALA A 94 -8.37 8.35 2.97
CA ALA A 94 -8.65 8.32 4.40
C ALA A 94 -7.93 7.16 5.09
N PHE A 95 -8.00 5.95 4.54
CA PHE A 95 -7.32 4.78 5.10
C PHE A 95 -5.80 4.87 4.98
N THR A 96 -5.27 5.54 3.95
CA THR A 96 -3.84 5.86 3.86
C THR A 96 -3.41 6.73 5.04
N VAL A 97 -4.19 7.76 5.38
CA VAL A 97 -3.91 8.61 6.55
C VAL A 97 -3.99 7.82 7.85
N VAL A 98 -5.02 6.97 8.01
CA VAL A 98 -5.13 6.08 9.18
C VAL A 98 -3.93 5.15 9.29
N SER A 99 -3.49 4.57 8.17
CA SER A 99 -2.34 3.67 8.09
C SER A 99 -1.04 4.34 8.57
N LEU A 100 -0.84 5.64 8.28
CA LEU A 100 0.31 6.40 8.78
C LEU A 100 0.37 6.46 10.32
N PHE A 101 -0.77 6.53 11.00
CA PHE A 101 -0.80 6.53 12.47
C PHE A 101 -0.72 5.12 13.05
N VAL A 102 -1.30 4.14 12.36
CA VAL A 102 -1.36 2.74 12.83
C VAL A 102 -0.02 2.03 12.62
N VAL A 103 0.75 2.35 11.58
CA VAL A 103 2.02 1.68 11.26
C VAL A 103 3.05 1.83 12.38
N GLU A 104 3.05 2.96 13.08
CA GLU A 104 3.94 3.20 14.23
C GLU A 104 3.59 2.32 15.44
N ARG A 105 2.31 1.95 15.59
CA ARG A 105 1.81 1.17 16.73
C ARG A 105 1.77 -0.35 16.46
N ALA A 106 1.29 -0.76 15.29
CA ALA A 106 1.07 -2.16 14.95
C ALA A 106 2.27 -2.83 14.25
N GLY A 107 3.19 -2.02 13.71
CA GLY A 107 4.34 -2.47 12.96
C GLY A 107 4.01 -2.83 11.49
N ARG A 108 5.05 -2.74 10.65
CA ARG A 108 4.93 -2.86 9.18
C ARG A 108 4.48 -4.24 8.71
N ARG A 109 5.02 -5.31 9.31
CA ARG A 109 4.71 -6.71 8.90
C ARG A 109 3.26 -7.08 9.17
N THR A 110 2.78 -6.75 10.37
CA THR A 110 1.40 -7.03 10.80
C THR A 110 0.41 -6.30 9.89
N LEU A 111 0.66 -5.01 9.60
CA LEU A 111 -0.20 -4.20 8.75
C LEU A 111 -0.27 -4.76 7.32
N HIS A 112 0.87 -5.18 6.75
CA HIS A 112 0.91 -5.78 5.41
C HIS A 112 0.15 -7.10 5.32
N LEU A 113 0.27 -7.97 6.32
CA LEU A 113 -0.43 -9.26 6.34
C LEU A 113 -1.94 -9.09 6.53
N ILE A 114 -2.36 -8.16 7.40
CA ILE A 114 -3.78 -7.85 7.61
C ILE A 114 -4.39 -7.25 6.34
N GLY A 115 -3.69 -6.32 5.68
CA GLY A 115 -4.14 -5.74 4.41
C GLY A 115 -4.32 -6.80 3.32
N LEU A 116 -3.33 -7.68 3.12
CA LEU A 116 -3.44 -8.80 2.18
C LEU A 116 -4.60 -9.75 2.50
N ALA A 117 -4.82 -10.08 3.78
CA ALA A 117 -5.93 -10.95 4.19
C ALA A 117 -7.29 -10.26 3.98
N GLY A 118 -7.38 -8.97 4.30
CA GLY A 118 -8.57 -8.14 4.07
C GLY A 118 -8.92 -8.05 2.59
N MET A 119 -7.95 -7.68 1.75
CA MET A 119 -8.10 -7.64 0.29
C MET A 119 -8.53 -9.00 -0.28
N ALA A 120 -7.93 -10.10 0.17
CA ALA A 120 -8.32 -11.44 -0.26
C ALA A 120 -9.78 -11.75 0.11
N GLY A 121 -10.20 -11.46 1.34
CA GLY A 121 -11.59 -11.63 1.78
C GLY A 121 -12.57 -10.79 0.96
N CYS A 122 -12.25 -9.52 0.70
CA CYS A 122 -13.04 -8.62 -0.13
C CYS A 122 -13.11 -9.09 -1.59
N ALA A 123 -12.03 -9.63 -2.14
CA ALA A 123 -12.01 -10.18 -3.50
C ALA A 123 -12.91 -11.42 -3.64
N VAL A 124 -12.90 -12.32 -2.65
CA VAL A 124 -13.83 -13.46 -2.62
C VAL A 124 -15.27 -12.96 -2.53
N LEU A 125 -15.54 -12.00 -1.63
CA LEU A 125 -16.88 -11.43 -1.47
C LEU A 125 -17.38 -10.77 -2.76
N MET A 126 -16.52 -10.00 -3.43
CA MET A 126 -16.82 -9.36 -4.71
C MET A 126 -17.13 -10.39 -5.79
N THR A 127 -16.35 -11.47 -5.86
CA THR A 127 -16.56 -12.57 -6.81
C THR A 127 -17.92 -13.22 -6.62
N ILE A 128 -18.28 -13.54 -5.37
CA ILE A 128 -19.57 -14.14 -5.02
C ILE A 128 -20.71 -13.16 -5.37
N ALA A 129 -20.58 -11.89 -4.98
CA ALA A 129 -21.61 -10.88 -5.20
C ALA A 129 -21.86 -10.64 -6.70
N LEU A 130 -20.81 -10.60 -7.53
CA LEU A 130 -20.94 -10.46 -8.98
C LEU A 130 -21.51 -11.73 -9.64
N ALA A 131 -21.16 -12.93 -9.16
CA ALA A 131 -21.68 -14.18 -9.72
C ALA A 131 -23.19 -14.38 -9.46
N LEU A 132 -23.69 -13.87 -8.32
CA LEU A 132 -25.10 -13.98 -7.92
C LEU A 132 -25.93 -12.75 -8.30
N LEU A 133 -25.36 -11.80 -9.04
CA LEU A 133 -25.96 -10.50 -9.30
C LEU A 133 -27.25 -10.60 -10.13
N GLU A 134 -27.30 -11.53 -11.09
CA GLU A 134 -28.47 -11.78 -11.92
C GLU A 134 -29.61 -12.50 -11.17
N GLN A 135 -29.29 -13.20 -10.08
CA GLN A 135 -30.26 -13.98 -9.31
C GLN A 135 -30.89 -13.17 -8.17
N LEU A 136 -30.14 -12.22 -7.60
CA LEU A 136 -30.52 -11.52 -6.38
C LEU A 136 -30.21 -10.01 -6.49
N PRO A 137 -31.22 -9.14 -6.60
CA PRO A 137 -31.01 -7.69 -6.82
C PRO A 137 -30.29 -6.98 -5.65
N TRP A 138 -30.29 -7.57 -4.45
CA TRP A 138 -29.60 -7.04 -3.27
C TRP A 138 -28.09 -7.32 -3.26
N MET A 139 -27.56 -8.18 -4.16
CA MET A 139 -26.12 -8.45 -4.30
C MET A 139 -25.34 -7.25 -4.85
N SER A 140 -26.02 -6.29 -5.46
CA SER A 140 -25.46 -4.98 -5.84
C SER A 140 -24.80 -4.26 -4.67
N TYR A 141 -25.51 -4.15 -3.54
CA TYR A 141 -24.99 -3.52 -2.32
C TYR A 141 -23.77 -4.25 -1.77
N LEU A 142 -23.79 -5.58 -1.81
CA LEU A 142 -22.67 -6.40 -1.34
C LEU A 142 -21.41 -6.19 -2.20
N SER A 143 -21.58 -6.08 -3.52
CA SER A 143 -20.48 -5.78 -4.46
C SER A 143 -19.86 -4.42 -4.17
N ILE A 144 -20.69 -3.41 -3.90
CA ILE A 144 -20.24 -2.05 -3.58
C ILE A 144 -19.43 -2.07 -2.27
N VAL A 145 -19.98 -2.64 -1.21
CA VAL A 145 -19.30 -2.76 0.09
C VAL A 145 -17.99 -3.54 -0.05
N ALA A 146 -17.96 -4.60 -0.86
CA ALA A 146 -16.74 -5.37 -1.11
C ALA A 146 -15.65 -4.54 -1.80
N ILE A 147 -15.98 -3.68 -2.76
CA ILE A 147 -15.01 -2.79 -3.41
C ILE A 147 -14.48 -1.73 -2.43
N PHE A 148 -15.37 -1.11 -1.66
CA PHE A 148 -14.95 -0.14 -0.65
C PHE A 148 -14.06 -0.77 0.42
N GLY A 149 -14.39 -1.98 0.86
CA GLY A 149 -13.55 -2.77 1.76
C GLY A 149 -12.20 -3.11 1.12
N PHE A 150 -12.19 -3.57 -0.13
CA PHE A 150 -10.97 -3.90 -0.86
C PHE A 150 -10.03 -2.70 -0.96
N VAL A 151 -10.56 -1.51 -1.21
CA VAL A 151 -9.77 -0.28 -1.34
C VAL A 151 -9.33 0.28 0.03
N ALA A 152 -9.99 -0.11 1.11
CA ALA A 152 -9.64 0.30 2.47
C ALA A 152 -8.47 -0.52 3.07
N PHE A 153 -8.28 -1.76 2.61
CA PHE A 153 -7.26 -2.69 3.10
C PHE A 153 -6.03 -2.77 2.19
#